data_AF-A0A834AP57-F1
#
_entry.id   AF-A0A834AP57-F1
#
_cell.length_a   1.000
_cell.length_b   1.000
_cell.length_c   1.000
_cell.angle_alpha   90.00
_cell.angle_beta   90.00
_cell.angle_gamma   90.00
#
_symmetry.space_group_name_H-M   'P 1'
#
loop_
_entity.id
_entity.type
_entity.pdbx_description
1 polymer ?
#
loop_
_entity_poly.entity_id
_entity_poly.type
_entity_poly.pdbx_seq_one_letter_code
_entity_poly.pdbx_strand_id
1 'polypeptide(L)'
;MDICSAVSTLLTDSLELELETEWCNLPCFSCAFDNRGGGKHFSGESYLSSGALKRLILNLDPLPTNFEEDTVEIFGIQWVTETALVNSSKVLFNLFRQQLYNLETLLQASCDFGKISTLHCKADSIRQQCVTFLHYVKVFIFRFLKVQNAESHVPLHPYEILEAQLPSVLIDELHGLLLYIGHLSELPNINPETFENQNQIKV
;
A
#
# COMPACT_ATOMS: atom_id res chain seq x y z
N MET A 1 -5.01 12.62 43.08
CA MET A 1 -5.17 11.31 42.39
C MET A 1 -6.48 11.42 41.61
N ASP A 2 -6.51 10.95 40.35
CA ASP A 2 -7.69 10.84 39.43
C ASP A 2 -7.49 11.41 38.00
N ILE A 3 -6.24 11.69 37.59
CA ILE A 3 -5.95 12.05 36.19
C ILE A 3 -5.36 10.86 35.39
N CYS A 4 -4.77 9.86 36.05
CA CYS A 4 -4.18 8.69 35.37
C CYS A 4 -5.21 7.64 34.92
N SER A 5 -6.40 7.58 35.53
CA SER A 5 -7.37 6.52 35.20
C SER A 5 -8.16 6.83 33.92
N ALA A 6 -8.46 8.10 33.65
CA ALA A 6 -9.23 8.53 32.47
C ALA A 6 -8.42 8.44 31.16
N VAL A 7 -7.10 8.60 31.23
CA VAL A 7 -6.21 8.45 30.06
C VAL A 7 -6.13 6.97 29.64
N SER A 8 -6.21 6.05 30.59
CA SER A 8 -6.14 4.61 30.30
C SER A 8 -7.39 4.08 29.61
N THR A 9 -8.57 4.60 29.95
CA THR A 9 -9.85 4.22 29.33
C THR A 9 -10.02 4.80 27.93
N LEU A 10 -9.59 6.05 27.70
CA LEU A 10 -9.61 6.66 26.36
C LEU A 10 -8.71 5.95 25.34
N LEU A 11 -7.61 5.36 25.82
CA LEU A 11 -6.65 4.62 24.99
C LEU A 11 -7.15 3.21 24.61
N THR A 12 -8.03 2.62 25.41
CA THR A 12 -8.58 1.28 25.17
C THR A 12 -9.77 1.34 24.22
N ASP A 13 -10.67 2.32 24.41
CA ASP A 13 -11.83 2.53 23.52
C ASP A 13 -11.41 2.88 22.08
N SER A 14 -10.22 3.48 21.88
CA SER A 14 -9.70 3.81 20.55
C SER A 14 -9.15 2.61 19.78
N LEU A 15 -8.88 1.48 20.44
CA LEU A 15 -8.35 0.26 19.80
C LEU A 15 -9.47 -0.66 19.30
N GLU A 16 -10.66 -0.61 19.91
CA GLU A 16 -11.79 -1.49 19.54
C GLU A 16 -12.53 -1.00 18.28
N LEU A 17 -12.44 0.29 17.92
CA LEU A 17 -13.07 0.87 16.73
C LEU A 17 -12.25 0.69 15.43
N GLU A 18 -11.23 -0.17 15.43
CA GLU A 18 -10.30 -0.38 14.31
C GLU A 18 -10.66 -1.60 13.45
N LEU A 19 -11.72 -2.33 13.81
CA LEU A 19 -12.08 -3.62 13.22
C LEU A 19 -12.84 -3.55 11.88
N GLU A 20 -13.33 -2.38 11.46
CA GLU A 20 -14.22 -2.26 10.29
C GLU A 20 -13.66 -1.46 9.11
N THR A 21 -12.44 -0.92 9.20
CA THR A 21 -11.90 -0.09 8.12
C THR A 21 -11.24 -0.97 7.06
N GLU A 22 -11.67 -0.84 5.80
CA GLU A 22 -11.07 -1.49 4.63
C GLU A 22 -9.55 -1.20 4.56
N TRP A 23 -8.76 -2.15 5.04
CA TRP A 23 -7.31 -2.06 5.21
C TRP A 23 -6.51 -1.96 3.89
N CYS A 24 -7.19 -2.07 2.75
CA CYS A 24 -6.61 -1.91 1.41
C CYS A 24 -6.93 -0.54 0.77
N ASN A 25 -7.70 0.33 1.44
CA ASN A 25 -7.96 1.67 0.91
C ASN A 25 -6.67 2.46 0.74
N LEU A 26 -6.60 3.20 -0.38
CA LEU A 26 -5.38 3.94 -0.71
C LEU A 26 -5.05 4.88 0.44
N PRO A 27 -3.82 4.83 0.98
CA PRO A 27 -3.45 5.66 2.10
C PRO A 27 -3.62 7.14 1.74
N CYS A 28 -4.63 7.78 2.31
CA CYS A 28 -4.91 9.19 2.07
C CYS A 28 -4.40 10.01 3.25
N PHE A 29 -3.38 10.84 3.00
CA PHE A 29 -3.04 11.94 3.91
C PHE A 29 -4.10 13.04 3.75
N SER A 30 -5.27 12.80 4.33
CA SER A 30 -6.34 13.78 4.36
C SER A 30 -6.42 14.41 5.74
N CYS A 31 -6.19 15.72 5.79
CA CYS A 31 -6.59 16.55 6.93
C CYS A 31 -8.07 16.98 6.82
N ALA A 32 -8.82 16.48 5.83
CA ALA A 32 -10.22 16.81 5.67
C ALA A 32 -11.03 16.09 6.75
N PHE A 33 -11.81 16.88 7.48
CA PHE A 33 -12.75 16.38 8.46
C PHE A 33 -13.94 15.74 7.76
N ASP A 34 -14.43 14.61 8.29
CA ASP A 34 -15.69 14.06 7.81
C ASP A 34 -16.84 14.94 8.33
N ASN A 35 -17.43 15.72 7.41
CA ASN A 35 -18.53 16.62 7.72
C ASN A 35 -19.86 15.88 7.91
N ARG A 36 -19.94 14.55 7.69
CA ARG A 36 -21.19 13.79 7.86
C ARG A 36 -21.63 13.65 9.32
N GLY A 37 -20.73 13.86 10.28
CA GLY A 37 -20.95 13.54 11.69
C GLY A 37 -20.79 14.69 12.68
N GLY A 38 -21.11 15.95 12.34
CA GLY A 38 -21.24 17.07 13.30
C GLY A 38 -20.01 17.45 14.16
N GLY A 39 -18.92 16.69 14.08
CA GLY A 39 -17.70 16.84 14.87
C GLY A 39 -16.47 16.98 13.97
N LYS A 40 -15.42 17.59 14.51
CA LYS A 40 -14.12 17.75 13.83
C LYS A 40 -13.33 16.44 13.93
N HIS A 41 -13.86 15.35 13.37
CA HIS A 41 -13.16 14.07 13.32
C HIS A 41 -12.57 13.85 11.94
N PHE A 42 -11.30 13.43 11.89
CA PHE A 42 -10.69 13.01 10.62
C PHE A 42 -11.48 11.84 10.04
N SER A 43 -11.50 11.70 8.71
CA SER A 43 -12.06 10.51 8.06
C SER A 43 -11.53 9.25 8.74
N GLY A 44 -12.39 8.27 9.05
CA GLY A 44 -12.01 7.03 9.75
C GLY A 44 -10.88 6.24 9.07
N GLU A 45 -10.70 6.47 7.76
CA GLU A 45 -9.68 5.84 6.92
C GLU A 45 -8.33 6.57 6.91
N SER A 46 -8.23 7.74 7.56
CA SER A 46 -6.99 8.52 7.56
C SER A 46 -5.90 7.89 8.45
N TYR A 47 -4.64 8.18 8.16
CA TYR A 47 -3.51 7.76 9.02
C TYR A 47 -3.59 8.28 10.46
N LEU A 48 -4.30 9.39 10.67
CA LEU A 48 -4.43 10.04 11.98
C LEU A 48 -5.52 9.41 12.84
N SER A 49 -6.58 8.88 12.21
CA SER A 49 -7.71 8.23 12.88
C SER A 49 -7.50 6.73 13.06
N SER A 50 -6.88 6.04 12.08
CA SER A 50 -6.63 4.58 12.12
C SER A 50 -5.53 4.13 13.09
N GLY A 51 -4.89 5.07 13.80
CA GLY A 51 -3.76 4.76 14.69
C GLY A 51 -2.48 4.32 13.98
N ALA A 52 -2.47 4.19 12.65
CA ALA A 52 -1.34 3.68 11.88
C ALA A 52 -0.08 4.55 12.05
N LEU A 53 -0.22 5.88 12.04
CA LEU A 53 0.92 6.78 12.29
C LEU A 53 1.46 6.63 13.73
N LYS A 54 0.58 6.46 14.71
CA LYS A 54 0.96 6.26 16.11
C LYS A 54 1.77 4.98 16.27
N ARG A 55 1.34 3.87 15.64
CA ARG A 55 2.08 2.60 15.66
C ARG A 55 3.47 2.75 15.06
N LEU A 56 3.56 3.38 13.88
CA LEU A 56 4.84 3.63 13.22
C LEU A 56 5.81 4.45 14.10
N ILE A 57 5.35 5.55 14.69
CA ILE A 57 6.19 6.39 15.57
C ILE A 57 6.66 5.62 16.82
N LEU A 58 5.81 4.74 17.33
CA LEU A 58 6.11 3.92 18.51
C LEU A 58 6.89 2.64 18.17
N ASN A 59 7.30 2.45 16.91
CA ASN A 59 7.93 1.22 16.42
C ASN A 59 7.11 -0.04 16.77
N LEU A 60 5.78 0.07 16.68
CA LEU A 60 4.86 -1.05 16.83
C LEU A 60 4.50 -1.62 15.46
N ASP A 61 3.96 -2.84 15.46
CA ASP A 61 3.50 -3.50 14.26
C ASP A 61 2.54 -2.60 13.50
N PRO A 62 2.83 -2.24 12.23
CA PRO A 62 2.01 -1.30 11.50
C PRO A 62 0.62 -1.84 11.14
N LEU A 63 0.44 -3.17 11.09
CA LEU A 63 -0.81 -3.84 10.74
C LEU A 63 -0.93 -5.18 11.50
N PRO A 64 -1.15 -5.16 12.82
CA PRO A 64 -1.02 -6.34 13.69
C PRO A 64 -1.90 -7.51 13.26
N THR A 65 -3.13 -7.26 12.79
CA THR A 65 -4.11 -8.29 12.41
C THR A 65 -4.00 -8.76 10.96
N ASN A 66 -3.08 -8.20 10.16
CA ASN A 66 -2.93 -8.56 8.75
C ASN A 66 -1.75 -9.51 8.55
N PHE A 67 -1.83 -10.36 7.53
CA PHE A 67 -0.76 -11.29 7.15
C PHE A 67 -0.30 -12.19 8.33
N GLU A 68 -1.23 -12.61 9.18
CA GLU A 68 -0.96 -13.57 10.27
C GLU A 68 -0.89 -15.02 9.77
N GLU A 69 -1.52 -15.31 8.63
CA GLU A 69 -1.55 -16.64 8.03
C GLU A 69 -0.19 -17.02 7.42
N ASP A 70 0.10 -18.34 7.41
CA ASP A 70 1.32 -18.91 6.80
C ASP A 70 1.45 -18.58 5.31
N THR A 71 0.32 -18.30 4.66
CA THR A 71 0.27 -17.92 3.26
C THR A 71 -0.52 -16.64 3.02
N VAL A 72 -0.12 -15.91 1.98
CA VAL A 72 -0.78 -14.69 1.52
C VAL A 72 -1.00 -14.74 0.02
N GLU A 73 -2.17 -14.30 -0.45
CA GLU A 73 -2.42 -14.10 -1.88
C GLU A 73 -1.91 -12.73 -2.33
N ILE A 74 -0.97 -12.71 -3.28
CA ILE A 74 -0.42 -11.49 -3.88
C ILE A 74 -0.43 -11.66 -5.40
N PHE A 75 -1.07 -10.72 -6.08
CA PHE A 75 -1.26 -10.73 -7.55
C PHE A 75 -1.92 -12.01 -8.09
N GLY A 76 -2.86 -12.60 -7.35
CA GLY A 76 -3.56 -13.82 -7.74
C GLY A 76 -2.76 -15.11 -7.53
N ILE A 77 -1.66 -15.06 -6.79
CA ILE A 77 -0.77 -16.19 -6.52
C ILE A 77 -0.61 -16.33 -5.01
N GLN A 78 -0.63 -17.56 -4.50
CA GLN A 78 -0.42 -17.87 -3.09
C GLN A 78 1.08 -17.95 -2.78
N TRP A 79 1.53 -17.23 -1.76
CA TRP A 79 2.92 -17.12 -1.34
C TRP A 79 3.07 -17.49 0.13
N VAL A 80 4.23 -18.02 0.54
CA VAL A 80 4.56 -18.23 1.95
C VAL A 80 4.91 -16.89 2.59
N THR A 81 4.11 -16.45 3.56
CA THR A 81 4.14 -15.08 4.10
C THR A 81 5.52 -14.68 4.64
N GLU A 82 6.19 -15.58 5.36
CA GLU A 82 7.48 -15.28 6.01
C GLU A 82 8.67 -15.25 5.04
N THR A 83 8.59 -15.94 3.90
CA THR A 83 9.78 -16.20 3.07
C THR A 83 9.67 -15.70 1.63
N ALA A 84 8.47 -15.33 1.18
CA ALA A 84 8.26 -15.00 -0.23
C ALA A 84 9.06 -13.78 -0.69
N LEU A 85 9.25 -12.78 0.18
CA LEU A 85 10.02 -11.59 -0.19
C LEU A 85 11.52 -11.89 -0.32
N VAL A 86 12.06 -12.77 0.53
CA VAL A 86 13.46 -13.24 0.45
C VAL A 86 13.67 -14.11 -0.79
N ASN A 87 12.77 -15.07 -1.01
CA ASN A 87 12.91 -16.08 -2.07
C ASN A 87 12.57 -15.54 -3.46
N SER A 88 11.73 -14.51 -3.56
CA SER A 88 11.11 -14.12 -4.83
C SER A 88 10.89 -12.63 -4.99
N SER A 89 11.70 -11.79 -4.33
CA SER A 89 11.67 -10.31 -4.45
C SER A 89 11.50 -9.85 -5.90
N LYS A 90 12.43 -10.20 -6.80
CA LYS A 90 12.38 -9.79 -8.21
C LYS A 90 11.08 -10.16 -8.91
N VAL A 91 10.56 -11.36 -8.65
CA VAL A 91 9.31 -11.83 -9.26
C VAL A 91 8.13 -10.99 -8.75
N LEU A 92 8.03 -10.80 -7.44
CA LEU A 92 6.98 -10.00 -6.81
C LEU A 92 6.98 -8.55 -7.31
N PHE A 93 8.15 -7.92 -7.39
CA PHE A 93 8.27 -6.55 -7.91
C PHE A 93 8.00 -6.45 -9.42
N ASN A 94 8.33 -7.49 -10.20
CA ASN A 94 7.95 -7.54 -11.61
C ASN A 94 6.43 -7.71 -11.80
N LEU A 95 5.76 -8.50 -10.96
CA LEU A 95 4.30 -8.59 -10.96
C LEU A 95 3.67 -7.24 -10.61
N PHE A 96 4.22 -6.52 -9.64
CA PHE A 96 3.79 -5.14 -9.33
C PHE A 96 3.93 -4.21 -10.53
N ARG A 97 5.09 -4.22 -11.21
CA ARG A 97 5.31 -3.42 -12.43
C ARG A 97 4.34 -3.80 -13.54
N GLN A 98 4.04 -5.09 -13.70
CA GLN A 98 3.05 -5.57 -14.65
C GLN A 98 1.67 -5.00 -14.34
N GLN A 99 1.28 -4.91 -13.07
CA GLN A 99 0.03 -4.26 -12.67
C GLN A 99 0.00 -2.77 -12.99
N LEU A 100 1.11 -2.05 -12.78
CA LEU A 100 1.20 -0.65 -13.20
C LEU A 100 1.13 -0.46 -14.71
N TYR A 101 1.80 -1.34 -15.47
CA TYR A 101 1.69 -1.34 -16.93
C TYR A 101 0.25 -1.62 -17.39
N ASN A 102 -0.44 -2.58 -16.76
CA ASN A 102 -1.85 -2.82 -17.03
C ASN A 102 -2.67 -1.55 -16.79
N LEU A 103 -2.45 -0.84 -15.68
CA LEU A 103 -3.13 0.42 -15.39
C LEU A 103 -2.87 1.49 -16.45
N GLU A 104 -1.63 1.60 -16.94
CA GLU A 104 -1.25 2.50 -18.03
C GLU A 104 -1.97 2.14 -19.34
N THR A 105 -2.08 0.86 -19.68
CA THR A 105 -2.82 0.44 -20.89
C THR A 105 -4.32 0.71 -20.78
N LEU A 106 -4.89 0.69 -19.56
CA LEU A 106 -6.29 1.07 -19.35
C LEU A 106 -6.53 2.56 -19.67
N LEU A 107 -5.54 3.43 -19.47
CA LEU A 107 -5.61 4.86 -19.85
C LEU A 107 -5.62 5.05 -21.37
N GLN A 108 -4.94 4.17 -22.11
CA GLN A 108 -4.82 4.24 -23.58
C GLN A 108 -6.03 3.64 -24.33
N ALA A 109 -6.85 2.83 -23.66
CA ALA A 109 -8.07 2.28 -24.23
C ALA A 109 -9.09 3.41 -24.43
N SER A 110 -9.38 3.76 -25.70
CA SER A 110 -10.28 4.85 -26.09
C SER A 110 -11.59 4.87 -25.31
N CYS A 111 -12.03 6.07 -24.91
CA CYS A 111 -13.21 6.38 -24.11
C CYS A 111 -14.55 5.95 -24.77
N ASP A 112 -14.82 4.65 -24.83
CA ASP A 112 -16.19 4.14 -25.00
C ASP A 112 -16.95 4.39 -23.70
N PHE A 113 -17.84 5.38 -23.67
CA PHE A 113 -18.63 5.73 -22.47
C PHE A 113 -19.38 4.53 -21.86
N GLY A 114 -19.78 3.55 -22.68
CA GLY A 114 -20.43 2.32 -22.23
C GLY A 114 -19.53 1.36 -21.43
N LYS A 115 -18.20 1.56 -21.42
CA LYS A 115 -17.23 0.70 -20.72
C LYS A 115 -16.55 1.39 -19.53
N ILE A 116 -16.83 2.67 -19.28
CA ILE A 116 -16.18 3.49 -18.23
C ILE A 116 -16.30 2.83 -16.85
N SER A 117 -17.49 2.35 -16.47
CA SER A 117 -17.70 1.64 -15.19
C SER A 117 -16.77 0.43 -15.05
N THR A 118 -16.67 -0.40 -16.10
CA THR A 118 -15.81 -1.60 -16.07
C THR A 118 -14.33 -1.24 -16.02
N LEU A 119 -13.94 -0.12 -16.65
CA LEU A 119 -12.58 0.39 -16.63
C LEU A 119 -12.19 0.88 -15.23
N HIS A 120 -13.08 1.61 -14.56
CA HIS A 120 -12.88 2.06 -13.18
C HIS A 120 -12.77 0.88 -12.21
N CYS A 121 -13.66 -0.11 -12.28
CA CYS A 121 -13.57 -1.29 -11.42
C CYS A 121 -12.25 -2.05 -11.60
N LYS A 122 -11.77 -2.19 -12.84
CA LYS A 122 -10.47 -2.82 -13.12
C LYS A 122 -9.31 -1.99 -12.58
N ALA A 123 -9.31 -0.69 -12.82
CA ALA A 123 -8.28 0.21 -12.35
C ALA A 123 -8.24 0.26 -10.81
N ASP A 124 -9.40 0.22 -10.15
CA ASP A 124 -9.50 0.11 -8.70
C ASP A 124 -8.94 -1.22 -8.19
N SER A 125 -9.36 -2.35 -8.75
CA SER A 125 -8.81 -3.67 -8.39
C SER A 125 -7.28 -3.74 -8.53
N ILE A 126 -6.71 -3.18 -9.61
CA ILE A 126 -5.26 -3.08 -9.79
C ILE A 126 -4.62 -2.26 -8.68
N ARG A 127 -5.19 -1.09 -8.35
CA ARG A 127 -4.68 -0.24 -7.26
C ARG A 127 -4.70 -0.98 -5.92
N GLN A 128 -5.79 -1.67 -5.62
CA GLN A 128 -5.96 -2.47 -4.41
C GLN A 128 -4.89 -3.57 -4.29
N GLN A 129 -4.58 -4.27 -5.39
CA GLN A 129 -3.50 -5.26 -5.42
C GLN A 129 -2.13 -4.63 -5.14
N CYS A 130 -1.84 -3.48 -5.76
CA CYS A 130 -0.60 -2.74 -5.51
C CYS A 130 -0.47 -2.28 -4.04
N VAL A 131 -1.54 -1.72 -3.46
CA VAL A 131 -1.57 -1.30 -2.04
C VAL A 131 -1.36 -2.50 -1.12
N THR A 132 -2.06 -3.61 -1.39
CA THR A 132 -1.92 -4.85 -0.62
C THR A 132 -0.47 -5.35 -0.63
N PHE A 133 0.20 -5.34 -1.78
CA PHE A 133 1.61 -5.71 -1.87
C PHE A 133 2.53 -4.77 -1.07
N LEU A 134 2.31 -3.46 -1.12
CA LEU A 134 3.11 -2.51 -0.33
C LEU A 134 2.87 -2.67 1.18
N HIS A 135 1.64 -2.98 1.58
CA HIS A 135 1.33 -3.34 2.97
C HIS A 135 2.03 -4.63 3.39
N TYR A 136 2.05 -5.64 2.54
CA TYR A 136 2.82 -6.86 2.77
C TYR A 136 4.31 -6.54 2.95
N VAL A 137 4.93 -5.75 2.07
CA VAL A 137 6.35 -5.34 2.20
C VAL A 137 6.60 -4.60 3.53
N LYS A 138 5.71 -3.67 3.89
CA LYS A 138 5.79 -2.91 5.15
C LYS A 138 5.75 -3.84 6.38
N VAL A 139 4.82 -4.78 6.42
CA VAL A 139 4.68 -5.76 7.50
C VAL A 139 5.86 -6.72 7.52
N PHE A 140 6.31 -7.16 6.35
CA PHE A 140 7.46 -8.04 6.20
C PHE A 140 8.72 -7.41 6.83
N ILE A 141 8.99 -6.14 6.50
CA ILE A 141 10.13 -5.40 7.06
C ILE A 141 10.04 -5.34 8.59
N PHE A 142 8.84 -5.10 9.13
CA PHE A 142 8.66 -5.01 10.57
C PHE A 142 8.85 -6.35 11.28
N ARG A 143 8.25 -7.43 10.75
CA ARG A 143 8.16 -8.73 11.45
C ARG A 143 9.34 -9.65 11.18
N PHE A 144 9.85 -9.66 9.96
CA PHE A 144 10.74 -10.73 9.49
C PHE A 144 12.14 -10.25 9.10
N LEU A 145 12.29 -8.97 8.73
CA LEU A 145 13.60 -8.46 8.33
C LEU A 145 14.53 -8.31 9.55
N LYS A 146 15.50 -9.21 9.66
CA LYS A 146 16.58 -9.13 10.65
C LYS A 146 17.80 -8.46 10.03
N VAL A 147 18.25 -7.36 10.63
CA VAL A 147 19.53 -6.73 10.26
C VAL A 147 20.64 -7.53 10.93
N GLN A 148 21.43 -8.27 10.15
CA GLN A 148 22.58 -9.01 10.68
C GLN A 148 23.71 -8.04 11.05
N ASN A 149 24.29 -8.21 12.25
CA ASN A 149 25.49 -7.50 12.65
C ASN A 149 26.72 -8.13 11.95
N ALA A 150 27.57 -7.30 11.37
CA ALA A 150 28.71 -7.68 10.51
C ALA A 150 29.82 -8.53 11.18
N GLU A 151 29.63 -8.98 12.43
CA GLU A 151 30.67 -9.62 13.25
C GLU A 151 30.60 -11.16 13.27
N SER A 152 29.61 -11.80 12.66
CA SER A 152 29.50 -13.26 12.65
C SER A 152 30.29 -13.88 11.49
N HIS A 153 31.50 -14.36 11.78
CA HIS A 153 32.33 -15.16 10.87
C HIS A 153 31.85 -16.62 10.71
N VAL A 154 30.54 -16.85 10.65
CA VAL A 154 29.96 -18.20 10.47
C VAL A 154 29.68 -18.43 8.99
N PRO A 155 29.93 -19.63 8.43
CA PRO A 155 29.45 -19.98 7.09
C PRO A 155 27.93 -19.85 7.04
N LEU A 156 27.44 -18.82 6.37
CA LEU A 156 26.01 -18.53 6.25
C LEU A 156 25.36 -19.56 5.32
N HIS A 157 24.26 -20.14 5.78
CA HIS A 157 23.42 -20.99 4.93
C HIS A 157 22.97 -20.18 3.69
N PRO A 158 22.81 -20.76 2.48
CA PRO A 158 22.46 -20.00 1.28
C PRO A 158 21.24 -19.08 1.41
N TYR A 159 20.25 -19.50 2.22
CA TYR A 159 19.09 -18.68 2.55
C TYR A 159 19.43 -17.46 3.41
N GLU A 160 20.32 -17.61 4.39
CA GLU A 160 20.79 -16.49 5.25
C GLU A 160 21.55 -15.44 4.43
N ILE A 161 22.23 -15.85 3.36
CA ILE A 161 22.87 -14.94 2.40
C ILE A 161 21.81 -14.10 1.67
N LEU A 162 20.71 -14.71 1.24
CA LEU A 162 19.60 -14.00 0.60
C LEU A 162 18.94 -13.02 1.57
N GLU A 163 18.70 -13.43 2.82
CA GLU A 163 18.17 -12.55 3.86
C GLU A 163 19.09 -11.34 4.13
N ALA A 164 20.41 -11.56 4.20
CA ALA A 164 21.38 -10.48 4.41
C ALA A 164 21.42 -9.48 3.24
N GLN A 165 21.15 -9.94 2.02
CA GLN A 165 21.09 -9.08 0.82
C GLN A 165 19.72 -8.43 0.62
N LEU A 166 18.67 -8.92 1.28
CA LEU A 166 17.32 -8.43 1.06
C LEU A 166 17.16 -6.92 1.28
N PRO A 167 17.76 -6.27 2.30
CA PRO A 167 17.62 -4.82 2.49
C PRO A 167 18.06 -4.00 1.27
N SER A 168 19.21 -4.32 0.66
CA SER A 168 19.68 -3.60 -0.53
C SER A 168 18.80 -3.87 -1.74
N VAL A 169 18.39 -5.12 -1.95
CA VAL A 169 17.45 -5.48 -3.02
C VAL A 169 16.12 -4.73 -2.88
N LEU A 170 15.57 -4.62 -1.66
CA LEU A 170 14.34 -3.88 -1.42
C LEU A 170 14.48 -2.39 -1.73
N ILE A 171 15.60 -1.77 -1.35
CA ILE A 171 15.86 -0.36 -1.68
C ILE A 171 15.88 -0.16 -3.19
N ASP A 172 16.62 -0.99 -3.92
CA ASP A 172 16.73 -0.89 -5.38
C ASP A 172 15.38 -1.09 -6.06
N GLU A 173 14.63 -2.12 -5.65
CA GLU A 173 13.32 -2.44 -6.23
C GLU A 173 12.27 -1.35 -5.93
N LEU A 174 12.20 -0.86 -4.68
CA LEU A 174 11.31 0.22 -4.27
C LEU A 174 11.67 1.55 -4.96
N HIS A 175 12.97 1.85 -5.11
CA HIS A 175 13.42 3.02 -5.85
C HIS A 175 13.01 2.92 -7.33
N GLY A 176 13.19 1.75 -7.95
CA GLY A 176 12.73 1.49 -9.31
C GLY A 176 11.22 1.67 -9.48
N LEU A 177 10.42 1.24 -8.49
CA LEU A 177 8.97 1.50 -8.49
C LEU A 177 8.66 2.99 -8.38
N LEU A 178 9.35 3.72 -7.49
CA LEU A 178 9.16 5.16 -7.32
C LEU A 178 9.43 5.92 -8.63
N LEU A 179 10.51 5.58 -9.34
CA LEU A 179 10.83 6.17 -10.64
C LEU A 179 9.76 5.86 -11.69
N TYR A 180 9.27 4.61 -11.74
CA TYR A 180 8.21 4.23 -12.69
C TYR A 180 6.90 4.97 -12.41
N ILE A 181 6.49 5.07 -11.15
CA ILE A 181 5.29 5.83 -10.73
C ILE A 181 5.47 7.32 -11.03
N GLY A 182 6.67 7.86 -10.82
CA GLY A 182 7.02 9.24 -11.19
C GLY A 182 6.78 9.50 -12.68
N HIS A 183 7.28 8.64 -13.56
CA HIS A 183 7.02 8.72 -15.00
C HIS A 183 5.51 8.66 -15.32
N LEU A 184 4.75 7.76 -14.68
CA LEU A 184 3.29 7.71 -14.87
C LEU A 184 2.59 9.02 -14.46
N SER A 185 3.09 9.71 -13.44
CA SER A 185 2.52 11.00 -13.00
C SER A 185 2.80 12.16 -13.96
N GLU A 186 3.81 12.02 -14.83
CA GLU A 186 4.14 12.98 -15.87
C GLU A 186 3.32 12.77 -17.16
N LEU A 187 2.62 11.64 -17.29
CA LEU A 187 1.75 11.39 -18.43
C LEU A 187 0.66 12.48 -18.52
N PRO A 188 0.31 12.93 -19.75
CA PRO A 188 -0.69 13.97 -19.92
C PRO A 188 -2.01 13.53 -19.30
N ASN A 189 -2.51 14.34 -18.37
CA ASN A 189 -3.82 14.13 -17.78
C ASN A 189 -4.85 14.40 -18.88
N ILE A 190 -5.43 13.34 -19.47
CA ILE A 190 -6.47 13.46 -20.49
C ILE A 190 -7.73 13.93 -19.78
N ASN A 191 -7.82 15.23 -19.49
CA ASN A 191 -9.02 15.83 -18.96
C ASN A 191 -10.12 15.72 -20.03
N PRO A 192 -11.26 15.06 -19.74
CA PRO A 192 -12.37 14.93 -20.70
C PRO A 192 -12.92 16.30 -21.14
N GLU A 193 -12.65 17.38 -20.42
CA GLU A 193 -12.97 18.76 -20.81
C GLU A 193 -12.32 19.22 -22.14
N THR A 194 -11.29 18.51 -22.61
CA THR A 194 -10.63 18.84 -23.89
C THR A 194 -11.37 18.28 -25.10
N PHE A 195 -12.29 17.33 -24.91
CA PHE A 195 -13.08 16.74 -26.00
C PHE A 195 -14.38 17.49 -26.32
N GLU A 196 -14.85 18.40 -25.46
CA GLU A 196 -16.06 19.19 -25.73
C GLU A 196 -15.83 20.40 -26.65
N ASN A 197 -14.59 20.90 -26.77
CA ASN A 197 -14.30 22.11 -27.56
C ASN A 197 -14.00 21.88 -29.05
N GLN A 198 -13.85 20.63 -29.52
CA GLN A 198 -13.58 20.36 -30.94
C GLN A 198 -14.84 20.17 -31.81
N ASN A 199 -16.02 20.02 -31.21
CA ASN A 199 -17.28 19.80 -31.96
C ASN A 199 -18.14 21.07 -32.16
N GLN A 200 -17.69 22.26 -31.72
CA GLN A 200 -18.47 23.51 -31.87
C GLN A 200 -18.02 24.46 -33.00
N ILE A 201 -17.00 24.12 -33.80
CA ILE A 201 -16.63 24.94 -34.97
C ILE A 201 -17.03 24.21 -36.26
N LYS A 202 -18.33 24.15 -36.53
CA LYS A 202 -18.86 24.00 -37.89
C LYS A 202 -20.31 24.47 -37.98
N VAL A 203 -20.49 25.80 -38.13
CA VAL A 203 -21.65 26.43 -38.79
C VAL A 203 -21.12 27.54 -39.68
#